data_AF-A0A967ZYQ4-F1
#
_entry.id   AF-A0A967ZYQ4-F1
#
_cell.length_a   1.000
_cell.length_b   1.000
_cell.length_c   1.000
_cell.angle_alpha   90.00
_cell.angle_beta   90.00
_cell.angle_gamma   90.00
#
_symmetry.space_group_name_H-M   'P 1'
#
loop_
_entity.id
_entity.type
_entity.pdbx_description
1 polymer ?
#
loop_
_entity_poly.entity_id
_entity_poly.type
_entity_poly.pdbx_seq_one_letter_code
_entity_poly.pdbx_strand_id
1 'polypeptide(L)'
;LRNRELLKTNWWKQPGGYVTDQQKGMPRPEVEKPIPEGAETIDLVPVEEFTMGDVPVGQVIAQRRSHRWFKDESLSLEELSFLLWATQGIRMVSPDGERYYRNVPSGGNRHP
;
A
#
# COMPACT_ATOMS: atom_id res chain seq x y z
N LEU A 1 5.06 -12.90 25.21
CA LEU A 1 5.00 -13.89 24.09
C LEU A 1 3.57 -14.33 23.69
N ARG A 2 2.48 -13.69 24.15
CA ARG A 2 1.09 -14.15 23.93
C ARG A 2 0.49 -14.01 22.52
N ASN A 3 1.09 -13.25 21.60
CA ASN A 3 0.44 -12.89 20.31
C ASN A 3 1.10 -13.50 19.05
N ARG A 4 1.95 -14.52 19.17
CA ARG A 4 2.67 -15.11 18.01
C ARG A 4 2.02 -16.36 17.44
N GLU A 5 0.90 -16.83 17.99
CA GLU A 5 0.19 -18.03 17.50
C GLU A 5 -0.27 -17.89 16.04
N LEU A 6 -0.65 -16.68 15.63
CA LEU A 6 -1.07 -16.35 14.26
C LEU A 6 0.07 -16.52 13.22
N LEU A 7 1.33 -16.43 13.66
CA LEU A 7 2.51 -16.60 12.80
C LEU A 7 2.89 -18.07 12.60
N LYS A 8 2.23 -19.01 13.29
CA LYS A 8 2.53 -20.44 13.18
C LYS A 8 1.75 -21.08 12.03
N THR A 9 2.36 -22.04 11.34
CA THR A 9 1.77 -22.80 10.22
C THR A 9 0.68 -23.81 10.64
N ASN A 10 -0.01 -23.59 11.74
CA ASN A 10 -1.09 -24.47 12.21
C ASN A 10 -2.36 -23.69 12.59
N TRP A 11 -2.41 -22.38 12.35
CA TRP A 11 -3.60 -21.57 12.61
C TRP A 11 -4.83 -22.09 11.84
N TRP A 12 -4.63 -22.61 10.62
CA TRP A 12 -5.70 -23.22 9.81
C TRP A 12 -6.14 -24.61 10.28
N LYS A 13 -5.40 -25.23 11.21
CA LYS A 13 -5.73 -26.54 11.81
C LYS A 13 -6.48 -26.40 13.12
N GLN A 14 -6.69 -25.18 13.63
CA GLN A 14 -7.39 -24.98 14.89
C GLN A 14 -8.89 -25.27 14.72
N PRO A 15 -9.51 -26.06 15.63
CA PRO A 15 -10.95 -26.25 15.63
C PRO A 15 -11.67 -24.89 15.72
N GLY A 16 -12.49 -24.56 14.74
CA GLY A 16 -13.24 -23.30 14.67
C GLY A 16 -12.65 -22.21 13.75
N GLY A 17 -11.39 -22.33 13.32
CA GLY A 17 -10.74 -21.41 12.38
C GLY A 17 -10.55 -19.96 12.90
N TYR A 18 -9.76 -19.16 12.18
CA TYR A 18 -9.66 -17.72 12.43
C TYR A 18 -10.79 -17.00 11.69
N VAL A 19 -11.62 -16.24 12.42
CA VAL A 19 -12.72 -15.44 11.85
C VAL A 19 -12.25 -13.99 11.72
N THR A 20 -12.17 -13.52 10.47
CA THR A 20 -11.77 -12.14 10.14
C THR A 20 -12.84 -11.13 10.56
N ASP A 21 -12.46 -9.88 10.79
CA ASP A 21 -13.42 -8.81 11.10
C ASP A 21 -14.42 -8.56 9.96
N GLN A 22 -14.00 -8.82 8.71
CA GLN A 22 -14.90 -8.85 7.57
C GLN A 22 -15.99 -9.93 7.70
N GLN A 23 -15.64 -11.14 8.13
CA GLN A 23 -16.61 -12.22 8.35
C GLN A 23 -17.55 -11.93 9.52
N LYS A 24 -17.09 -11.15 10.51
CA LYS A 24 -17.92 -10.66 11.62
C LYS A 24 -18.87 -9.53 11.21
N GLY A 25 -18.77 -9.02 9.98
CA GLY A 25 -19.58 -7.87 9.53
C GLY A 25 -19.18 -6.55 10.19
N MET A 26 -17.94 -6.43 10.69
CA MET A 26 -17.44 -5.17 11.24
C MET A 26 -17.45 -4.08 10.17
N PRO A 27 -17.66 -2.81 10.55
CA PRO A 27 -17.60 -1.71 9.61
C PRO A 27 -16.24 -1.68 8.92
N ARG A 28 -16.26 -1.26 7.67
CA ARG A 28 -15.03 -1.09 6.92
C ARG A 28 -14.24 0.09 7.48
N PRO A 29 -12.90 -0.01 7.55
CA PRO A 29 -12.06 1.16 7.80
C PRO A 29 -12.31 2.25 6.76
N GLU A 30 -12.09 3.50 7.14
CA GLU A 30 -12.01 4.60 6.19
C GLU A 30 -10.90 4.32 5.17
N VAL A 31 -11.16 4.67 3.91
CA VAL A 31 -10.24 4.39 2.81
C VAL A 31 -8.96 5.20 2.93
N GLU A 32 -9.08 6.41 3.47
CA GLU A 32 -8.04 7.41 3.65
C GLU A 32 -8.30 8.18 4.95
N LYS A 33 -7.24 8.71 5.55
CA LYS A 33 -7.39 9.57 6.73
C LYS A 33 -7.89 10.95 6.27
N PRO A 34 -8.73 11.62 7.07
CA PRO A 34 -9.16 12.98 6.76
C PRO A 34 -7.96 13.93 6.75
N ILE A 35 -7.99 14.89 5.81
CA ILE A 35 -6.99 15.96 5.74
C ILE A 35 -7.28 16.94 6.88
N PRO A 36 -6.30 17.27 7.75
CA PRO A 36 -6.50 18.25 8.80
C PRO A 36 -6.90 19.63 8.25
N GLU A 37 -7.72 20.36 9.00
CA GLU A 37 -8.13 21.72 8.62
C GLU A 37 -6.91 22.64 8.52
N GLY A 38 -6.80 23.37 7.41
CA GLY A 38 -5.69 24.29 7.15
C GLY A 38 -4.37 23.63 6.76
N ALA A 39 -4.34 22.30 6.51
CA ALA A 39 -3.14 21.63 6.01
C ALA A 39 -2.77 22.14 4.60
N GLU A 40 -1.48 22.41 4.40
CA GLU A 40 -0.94 22.67 3.07
C GLU A 40 -0.97 21.38 2.23
N THR A 41 -1.36 21.52 0.97
CA THR A 41 -1.40 20.42 0.00
C THR A 41 -0.44 20.72 -1.14
N ILE A 42 0.22 19.68 -1.63
CA ILE A 42 1.19 19.76 -2.72
C ILE A 42 0.69 18.81 -3.80
N ASP A 43 0.48 19.34 -5.00
CA ASP A 43 0.13 18.53 -6.16
C ASP A 43 1.32 17.66 -6.56
N LEU A 44 1.06 16.36 -6.74
CA LEU A 44 2.03 15.39 -7.21
C LEU A 44 2.05 15.35 -8.74
N VAL A 45 3.16 14.88 -9.31
CA VAL A 45 3.27 14.66 -10.76
C VAL A 45 2.31 13.53 -11.17
N PRO A 46 1.47 13.73 -12.22
CA PRO A 46 0.59 12.69 -12.74
C PRO A 46 1.36 11.47 -13.27
N VAL A 47 0.75 10.29 -13.20
CA VAL A 47 1.40 9.04 -13.61
C VAL A 47 1.71 9.03 -15.10
N GLU A 48 0.87 9.67 -15.89
CA GLU A 48 1.00 9.81 -17.34
C GLU A 48 2.19 10.70 -17.75
N GLU A 49 2.71 11.49 -16.81
CA GLU A 49 3.82 12.42 -17.02
C GLU A 49 5.16 11.89 -16.49
N PHE A 50 5.17 10.71 -15.86
CA PHE A 50 6.41 10.11 -15.38
C PHE A 50 7.35 9.81 -16.55
N THR A 51 8.58 10.29 -16.43
CA THR A 51 9.73 10.04 -17.30
C THR A 51 10.62 8.92 -16.77
N MET A 52 10.28 8.36 -15.60
CA MET A 52 10.98 7.28 -14.93
C MET A 52 10.13 6.01 -14.78
N GLY A 53 10.78 4.87 -14.53
CA GLY A 53 10.10 3.59 -14.24
C GLY A 53 10.24 2.51 -15.31
N ASP A 54 10.93 2.78 -16.41
CA ASP A 54 11.05 1.87 -17.57
C ASP A 54 12.07 0.72 -17.38
N VAL A 55 12.49 0.43 -16.15
CA VAL A 55 13.43 -0.67 -15.89
C VAL A 55 12.68 -1.99 -15.86
N PRO A 56 13.10 -3.03 -16.62
CA PRO A 56 12.45 -4.33 -16.59
C PRO A 56 12.37 -4.90 -15.17
N VAL A 57 11.18 -5.38 -14.77
CA VAL A 57 10.94 -5.85 -13.40
C VAL A 57 11.93 -6.94 -12.94
N GLY A 58 12.33 -7.83 -13.84
CA GLY A 58 13.33 -8.87 -13.55
C GLY A 58 14.70 -8.28 -13.16
N GLN A 59 15.10 -7.18 -13.81
CA GLN A 59 16.33 -6.46 -13.49
C GLN A 59 16.21 -5.72 -12.15
N VAL A 60 15.08 -5.04 -11.90
CA VAL A 60 14.83 -4.36 -10.62
C VAL A 60 14.95 -5.34 -9.46
N ILE A 61 14.32 -6.52 -9.58
CA ILE A 61 14.38 -7.57 -8.55
C ILE A 61 15.82 -8.07 -8.36
N ALA A 62 16.55 -8.34 -9.44
CA ALA A 62 17.93 -8.82 -9.38
C ALA A 62 18.89 -7.81 -8.72
N GLN A 63 18.65 -6.51 -8.91
CA GLN A 63 19.51 -5.44 -8.39
C GLN A 63 19.10 -4.91 -7.01
N ARG A 64 17.89 -5.26 -6.54
CA ARG A 64 17.34 -4.74 -5.27
C ARG A 64 18.23 -5.10 -4.08
N ARG A 65 18.64 -4.07 -3.34
CA ARG A 65 19.43 -4.18 -2.11
C ARG A 65 18.99 -3.13 -1.09
N SER A 66 19.19 -3.41 0.18
CA SER A 66 18.89 -2.46 1.25
C SER A 66 20.04 -1.48 1.40
N HIS A 67 19.83 -0.21 1.02
CA HIS A 67 20.76 0.88 1.26
C HIS A 67 20.53 1.49 2.65
N ARG A 68 21.62 1.85 3.34
CA ARG A 68 21.59 2.49 4.67
C ARG A 68 22.52 3.71 4.77
N TRP A 69 23.11 4.08 3.65
CA TRP A 69 23.96 5.25 3.49
C TRP A 69 23.30 6.07 2.39
N PHE A 70 22.92 7.29 2.71
CA PHE A 70 22.17 8.18 1.84
C PHE A 70 23.01 9.42 1.53
N LYS A 71 22.74 10.03 0.38
CA LYS A 71 23.31 11.33 0.05
C LYS A 71 22.47 12.44 0.68
N ASP A 72 23.03 13.63 0.79
CA ASP A 72 22.31 14.85 1.21
C ASP A 72 21.48 15.49 0.07
N GLU A 73 21.22 14.72 -1.01
CA GLU A 73 20.41 15.15 -2.14
C GLU A 73 18.92 14.88 -1.84
N SER A 74 18.06 15.89 -2.00
CA SER A 74 16.61 15.73 -1.91
C SER A 74 16.06 14.97 -3.11
N LEU A 75 14.96 14.23 -2.91
CA LEU A 75 14.18 13.68 -4.01
C LEU A 75 13.54 14.81 -4.83
N SER A 76 13.47 14.61 -6.14
CA SER A 76 12.62 15.45 -7.00
C SER A 76 11.14 15.19 -6.70
N LEU A 77 10.28 16.13 -7.10
CA LEU A 77 8.83 15.96 -6.95
C LEU A 77 8.33 14.74 -7.74
N GLU A 78 8.89 14.50 -8.93
CA GLU A 78 8.58 13.32 -9.74
C GLU A 78 8.99 12.02 -9.05
N GLU A 79 10.21 11.94 -8.48
CA GLU A 79 10.68 10.76 -7.75
C GLU A 79 9.78 10.45 -6.55
N LEU A 80 9.39 11.48 -5.79
CA LEU A 80 8.46 11.32 -4.68
C LEU A 80 7.08 10.85 -5.16
N SER A 81 6.57 11.45 -6.24
CA SER A 81 5.27 11.10 -6.84
C SER A 81 5.26 9.64 -7.31
N PHE A 82 6.32 9.21 -7.99
CA PHE A 82 6.50 7.83 -8.43
C PHE A 82 6.51 6.84 -7.27
N LEU A 83 7.25 7.14 -6.18
CA LEU A 83 7.32 6.27 -5.00
C LEU A 83 5.95 6.12 -4.31
N LEU A 84 5.21 7.21 -4.15
CA LEU A 84 3.88 7.20 -3.56
C LEU A 84 2.89 6.43 -4.44
N TRP A 85 2.91 6.65 -5.75
CA TRP A 85 2.11 5.89 -6.69
C TRP A 85 2.44 4.39 -6.65
N ALA A 86 3.72 4.02 -6.74
CA ALA A 86 4.15 2.62 -6.79
C ALA A 86 3.75 1.83 -5.53
N THR A 87 3.70 2.50 -4.37
CA THR A 87 3.41 1.84 -3.08
C THR A 87 1.97 1.96 -2.63
N GLN A 88 1.28 3.07 -2.94
CA GLN A 88 -0.05 3.38 -2.39
C GLN A 88 -1.07 3.84 -3.44
N GLY A 89 -0.67 4.10 -4.68
CA GLY A 89 -1.53 4.67 -5.72
C GLY A 89 -2.81 3.88 -5.97
N ILE A 90 -3.93 4.58 -6.09
CA ILE A 90 -5.23 4.03 -6.48
C ILE A 90 -5.29 3.99 -8.00
N ARG A 91 -5.44 2.80 -8.57
CA ARG A 91 -5.51 2.59 -10.04
C ARG A 91 -6.93 2.41 -10.56
N MET A 92 -7.89 2.12 -9.67
CA MET A 92 -9.30 1.92 -10.02
C MET A 92 -10.16 1.99 -8.76
N VAL A 93 -11.34 2.56 -8.89
CA VAL A 93 -12.43 2.47 -7.90
C VAL A 93 -13.57 1.68 -8.54
N SER A 94 -14.19 0.76 -7.79
CA SER A 94 -15.34 0.02 -8.32
C SER A 94 -16.56 0.92 -8.53
N PRO A 95 -17.48 0.56 -9.44
CA PRO A 95 -18.64 1.40 -9.74
C PRO A 95 -19.58 1.66 -8.55
N ASP A 96 -19.61 0.75 -7.58
CA ASP A 96 -20.38 0.90 -6.34
C ASP A 96 -19.70 1.80 -5.30
N GLY A 97 -18.51 2.35 -5.60
CA GLY A 97 -17.74 3.22 -4.69
C GLY A 97 -17.14 2.47 -3.51
N GLU A 98 -17.33 1.16 -3.41
CA GLU A 98 -16.86 0.39 -2.27
C GLU A 98 -15.37 0.06 -2.43
N ARG A 99 -14.94 -0.54 -3.53
CA ARG A 99 -13.61 -1.14 -3.64
C ARG A 99 -12.60 -0.17 -4.25
N TYR A 100 -11.47 -0.03 -3.57
CA TYR A 100 -10.35 0.81 -4.02
C TYR A 100 -9.18 -0.12 -4.36
N TYR A 101 -8.87 -0.23 -5.64
CA TYR A 101 -7.77 -1.07 -6.11
C TYR A 101 -6.48 -0.24 -6.12
N ARG A 102 -5.50 -0.70 -5.34
CA ARG A 102 -4.17 -0.10 -5.27
C ARG A 102 -3.17 -0.90 -6.12
N ASN A 103 -1.98 -0.34 -6.31
CA ASN A 103 -0.84 -1.03 -6.93
C ASN A 103 -0.31 -2.19 -6.08
N VAL A 104 -0.65 -2.23 -4.79
CA VAL A 104 -0.32 -3.31 -3.86
C VAL A 104 -1.57 -4.09 -3.42
N PRO A 105 -1.46 -5.41 -3.17
CA PRO A 105 -2.58 -6.20 -2.68
C PRO A 105 -2.87 -5.93 -1.20
N SER A 106 -4.15 -6.00 -0.82
CA SER A 106 -4.59 -5.94 0.57
C SER A 106 -5.75 -6.92 0.80
N GLY A 107 -5.66 -7.72 1.86
CA GLY A 107 -6.66 -8.73 2.21
C GLY A 107 -8.05 -8.11 2.40
N GLY A 108 -9.04 -8.65 1.69
CA GLY A 108 -10.43 -8.18 1.80
C GLY A 108 -10.68 -6.75 1.30
N ASN A 109 -9.72 -6.12 0.60
CA ASN A 109 -9.77 -4.73 0.13
C ASN A 109 -10.02 -3.71 1.26
N ARG A 110 -9.45 -3.95 2.45
CA ARG A 110 -9.75 -3.15 3.66
C ARG A 110 -8.80 -1.99 3.91
N HIS A 111 -7.55 -2.08 3.44
CA HIS A 111 -6.48 -1.08 3.61
C HIS A 111 -6.18 -0.58 5.05
N PRO A 112 -6.22 -1.41 6.12
CA PRO A 112 -5.64 -1.02 7.40
C PRO A 112 -4.10 -0.99 7.37
#